data_AF-A0A0H3G6Q5-F1
#
_entry.id   AF-A0A0H3G6Q5-F1
#
_cell.length_a   1.000
_cell.length_b   1.000
_cell.length_c   1.000
_cell.angle_alpha   90.00
_cell.angle_beta   90.00
_cell.angle_gamma   90.00
#
_symmetry.space_group_name_H-M   'P 1'
#
loop_
_entity.id
_entity.type
_entity.pdbx_description
1 polymer ?
#
loop_
_entity_poly.entity_id
_entity_poly.type
_entity_poly.pdbx_seq_one_letter_code
_entity_poly.pdbx_strand_id
1 'polypeptide(L)'
;MTINEVRSLENYPPVGRDVMTTANTIRATFLDINQDYQASDADPWADEADVSERGEEAKDVQFNMAPSHSQVRRLMKLEWFRANPNWVGTFNTNLMGLAAFGERLIGIQYPLFGINSVFEVLDFKFILGEGGILQGATIQVQSMTDTAYQWDTSQEGTAPVSDETTSDDDLPVPDAPDVLIIAGPAAELSFPPTGNILLNYMVRWKKTADTEWRVAGPLENDAESFETPTLSALTQYEF
;
A
#
# COMPACT_ATOMS: atom_id res chain seq x y z
N MET A 1 -23.59 -30.89 -0.53
CA MET A 1 -23.73 -30.71 -1.99
C MET A 1 -23.43 -32.04 -2.66
N THR A 2 -24.33 -32.56 -3.49
CA THR A 2 -24.09 -33.79 -4.25
C THR A 2 -23.60 -33.42 -5.66
N ILE A 3 -22.42 -33.91 -6.02
CA ILE A 3 -21.84 -33.77 -7.36
C ILE A 3 -22.55 -34.77 -8.25
N ASN A 4 -23.19 -34.28 -9.32
CA ASN A 4 -23.92 -35.14 -10.25
C ASN A 4 -22.95 -35.78 -11.27
N GLU A 5 -21.95 -35.01 -11.71
CA GLU A 5 -21.00 -35.42 -12.72
C GLU A 5 -19.70 -34.60 -12.58
N VAL A 6 -18.55 -35.26 -12.74
CA VAL A 6 -17.24 -34.61 -12.86
C VAL A 6 -16.93 -34.51 -14.34
N ARG A 7 -16.85 -33.29 -14.89
CA ARG A 7 -16.58 -33.09 -16.33
C ARG A 7 -15.09 -33.20 -16.66
N SER A 8 -14.26 -32.63 -15.82
CA SER A 8 -12.81 -32.75 -15.90
C SER A 8 -12.23 -32.59 -14.50
N LEU A 9 -11.26 -33.43 -14.17
CA LEU A 9 -10.52 -33.33 -12.93
C LEU A 9 -9.12 -33.84 -13.20
N GLU A 10 -8.14 -32.95 -13.03
CA GLU A 10 -6.75 -33.25 -13.27
C GLU A 10 -5.99 -33.09 -11.97
N ASN A 11 -5.23 -34.13 -11.62
CA ASN A 11 -4.29 -34.10 -10.51
C ASN A 11 -2.95 -33.64 -11.07
N TYR A 12 -2.38 -32.58 -10.52
CA TYR A 12 -1.05 -32.13 -10.89
C TYR A 12 -0.07 -32.57 -9.79
N PRO A 13 0.54 -33.77 -9.90
CA PRO A 13 1.59 -34.15 -8.98
C PRO A 13 2.80 -33.21 -9.16
N PRO A 14 3.58 -32.95 -8.09
CA PRO A 14 4.71 -32.02 -8.14
C PRO A 14 5.74 -32.31 -9.25
N VAL A 15 5.91 -33.58 -9.64
CA VAL A 15 7.00 -34.04 -10.53
C VAL A 15 6.55 -34.27 -11.99
N GLY A 16 5.35 -33.83 -12.38
CA GLY A 16 4.77 -34.13 -13.70
C GLY A 16 4.14 -32.95 -14.43
N ARG A 17 4.48 -31.72 -14.05
CA ARG A 17 3.74 -30.53 -14.44
C ARG A 17 4.32 -29.85 -15.68
N ASP A 18 3.44 -29.30 -16.52
CA ASP A 18 3.84 -28.52 -17.69
C ASP A 18 4.55 -27.24 -17.24
N VAL A 19 5.81 -27.11 -17.65
CA VAL A 19 6.69 -25.96 -17.39
C VAL A 19 6.05 -24.65 -17.85
N MET A 20 5.20 -24.68 -18.88
CA MET A 20 4.54 -23.49 -19.42
C MET A 20 3.43 -22.91 -18.53
N THR A 21 3.00 -23.64 -17.49
CA THR A 21 1.83 -23.27 -16.67
C THR A 21 2.14 -23.13 -15.18
N THR A 22 3.40 -23.34 -14.80
CA THR A 22 3.85 -23.44 -13.41
C THR A 22 4.92 -22.41 -13.13
N ALA A 23 4.88 -21.76 -11.96
CA ALA A 23 5.94 -20.87 -11.49
C ALA A 23 6.49 -21.38 -10.16
N ASN A 24 7.81 -21.56 -10.10
CA ASN A 24 8.51 -21.91 -8.85
C ASN A 24 9.05 -20.69 -8.12
N THR A 25 9.14 -19.55 -8.82
CA THR A 25 9.56 -18.27 -8.27
C THR A 25 8.50 -17.21 -8.56
N ILE A 26 7.98 -16.56 -7.53
CA ILE A 26 7.15 -15.37 -7.67
C ILE A 26 8.02 -14.16 -7.39
N ARG A 27 8.07 -13.23 -8.34
CA ARG A 27 8.71 -11.92 -8.17
C ARG A 27 7.61 -10.89 -8.11
N ALA A 28 7.77 -9.89 -7.24
CA ALA A 28 6.74 -8.89 -7.10
C ALA A 28 7.28 -7.49 -6.89
N THR A 29 6.53 -6.52 -7.42
CA THR A 29 6.77 -5.09 -7.22
C THR A 29 5.63 -4.49 -6.41
N PHE A 30 5.94 -3.52 -5.56
CA PHE A 30 4.98 -2.87 -4.66
C PHE A 30 5.29 -1.38 -4.50
N LEU A 31 4.36 -0.62 -3.94
CA LEU A 31 4.58 0.79 -3.63
C LEU A 31 5.01 0.92 -2.18
N ASP A 32 6.27 1.29 -1.92
CA ASP A 32 6.77 1.41 -0.56
C ASP A 32 6.36 2.74 0.06
N ILE A 33 5.61 2.69 1.16
CA ILE A 33 5.21 3.88 1.90
C ILE A 33 6.41 4.66 2.45
N ASN A 34 7.52 3.99 2.75
CA ASN A 34 8.70 4.65 3.30
C ASN A 34 9.49 5.41 2.21
N GLN A 35 9.30 5.06 0.94
CA GLN A 35 9.94 5.73 -0.20
C GLN A 35 8.92 6.60 -0.97
N ASP A 36 8.07 7.37 -0.30
CA ASP A 36 7.07 8.23 -0.95
C ASP A 36 6.22 7.51 -2.01
N TYR A 37 5.84 6.25 -1.75
CA TYR A 37 5.11 5.38 -2.68
C TYR A 37 5.84 5.14 -4.01
N GLN A 38 7.17 5.10 -4.02
CA GLN A 38 7.94 4.62 -5.16
C GLN A 38 7.82 3.10 -5.32
N ALA A 39 7.93 2.65 -6.57
CA ALA A 39 7.93 1.23 -6.89
C ALA A 39 9.22 0.55 -6.39
N SER A 40 9.07 -0.46 -5.54
CA SER A 40 10.15 -1.26 -4.98
C SER A 40 9.95 -2.75 -5.25
N ASP A 41 11.06 -3.46 -5.42
CA ASP A 41 11.05 -4.91 -5.59
C ASP A 41 10.98 -5.61 -4.23
N ALA A 42 10.09 -6.60 -4.11
CA ALA A 42 10.03 -7.47 -2.95
C ALA A 42 11.01 -8.64 -3.09
N ASP A 43 11.45 -9.16 -1.95
CA ASP A 43 12.24 -10.39 -1.88
C ASP A 43 11.48 -11.53 -2.59
N PRO A 44 12.08 -12.23 -3.57
CA PRO A 44 11.39 -13.28 -4.33
C PRO A 44 10.86 -14.41 -3.45
N TRP A 45 9.69 -14.95 -3.81
CA TRP A 45 9.16 -16.16 -3.19
C TRP A 45 9.54 -17.35 -4.05
N ALA A 46 10.59 -18.08 -3.66
CA ALA A 46 11.12 -19.20 -4.43
C ALA A 46 10.99 -20.53 -3.67
N ASP A 47 10.65 -21.59 -4.40
CA ASP A 47 10.87 -22.97 -3.94
C ASP A 47 12.28 -23.40 -4.38
N GLU A 48 13.26 -23.26 -3.49
CA GLU A 48 14.67 -23.53 -3.79
C GLU A 48 14.92 -24.97 -4.27
N ALA A 49 14.12 -25.94 -3.78
CA ALA A 49 14.25 -27.32 -4.17
C ALA A 49 13.79 -27.53 -5.63
N ASP A 50 12.63 -26.97 -6.00
CA ASP A 50 12.11 -27.05 -7.36
C ASP A 50 12.97 -26.25 -8.35
N VAL A 51 13.49 -25.09 -7.92
CA VAL A 51 14.44 -24.29 -8.70
C VAL A 51 15.73 -25.08 -8.98
N SER A 52 16.23 -25.82 -8.00
CA SER A 52 17.43 -26.66 -8.20
C SER A 52 17.20 -27.83 -9.16
N GLU A 53 15.98 -28.34 -9.27
CA GLU A 53 15.66 -29.50 -10.12
C GLU A 53 15.31 -29.08 -11.55
N ARG A 54 14.52 -28.02 -11.72
CA ARG A 54 13.95 -27.63 -13.02
C ARG A 54 14.51 -26.33 -13.61
N GLY A 55 15.27 -25.57 -12.83
CA GLY A 55 15.67 -24.20 -13.18
C GLY A 55 14.63 -23.17 -12.75
N GLU A 56 14.95 -21.89 -12.86
CA GLU A 56 14.04 -20.81 -12.46
C GLU A 56 12.92 -20.61 -13.48
N GLU A 57 11.67 -20.77 -13.02
CA GLU A 57 10.45 -20.44 -13.76
C GLU A 57 9.71 -19.34 -12.99
N ALA A 58 9.95 -18.09 -13.41
CA ALA A 58 9.50 -16.91 -12.71
C ALA A 58 8.12 -16.41 -13.19
N LYS A 59 7.30 -15.97 -12.25
CA LYS A 59 6.07 -15.20 -12.50
C LYS A 59 6.20 -13.84 -11.83
N ASP A 60 6.20 -12.79 -12.65
CA ASP A 60 6.21 -11.40 -12.18
C ASP A 60 4.77 -10.92 -11.89
N VAL A 61 4.55 -10.34 -10.70
CA VAL A 61 3.24 -9.82 -10.28
C VAL A 61 3.40 -8.43 -9.68
N GLN A 62 2.56 -7.49 -10.08
CA GLN A 62 2.57 -6.13 -9.55
C GLN A 62 1.45 -5.93 -8.51
N PHE A 63 1.81 -5.54 -7.29
CA PHE A 63 0.88 -5.26 -6.20
C PHE A 63 0.85 -3.77 -5.85
N ASN A 64 0.29 -2.96 -6.76
CA ASN A 64 0.22 -1.50 -6.60
C ASN A 64 -0.57 -1.00 -5.38
N MET A 65 -1.37 -1.87 -4.75
CA MET A 65 -2.18 -1.52 -3.57
C MET A 65 -1.62 -2.11 -2.27
N ALA A 66 -0.41 -2.65 -2.29
CA ALA A 66 0.25 -3.18 -1.11
C ALA A 66 1.35 -2.20 -0.65
N PRO A 67 1.10 -1.39 0.40
CA PRO A 67 2.03 -0.34 0.84
C PRO A 67 3.26 -0.84 1.62
N SER A 68 3.37 -2.14 1.89
CA SER A 68 4.46 -2.70 2.69
C SER A 68 4.95 -4.06 2.18
N HIS A 69 6.25 -4.32 2.38
CA HIS A 69 6.90 -5.58 1.98
C HIS A 69 6.25 -6.81 2.62
N SER A 70 5.93 -6.78 3.92
CA SER A 70 5.25 -7.91 4.61
C SER A 70 3.87 -8.23 4.00
N GLN A 71 3.09 -7.21 3.60
CA GLN A 71 1.82 -7.44 2.90
C GLN A 71 2.03 -8.07 1.53
N VAL A 72 3.03 -7.61 0.78
CA VAL A 72 3.36 -8.14 -0.54
C VAL A 72 3.77 -9.61 -0.44
N ARG A 73 4.59 -9.97 0.53
CA ARG A 73 5.03 -11.35 0.76
C ARG A 73 3.87 -12.31 1.05
N ARG A 74 2.83 -11.84 1.77
CA ARG A 74 1.58 -12.61 1.95
C ARG A 74 0.83 -12.82 0.63
N LEU A 75 0.77 -11.79 -0.22
CA LEU A 75 0.12 -11.90 -1.54
C LEU A 75 0.93 -12.80 -2.48
N MET A 76 2.26 -12.73 -2.44
CA MET A 76 3.16 -13.61 -3.19
C MET A 76 2.95 -15.08 -2.81
N LYS A 77 2.80 -15.38 -1.51
CA LYS A 77 2.44 -16.72 -1.05
C LYS A 77 1.14 -17.21 -1.69
N LEU A 78 0.09 -16.38 -1.67
CA LEU A 78 -1.19 -16.74 -2.29
C LEU A 78 -1.03 -16.97 -3.79
N GLU A 79 -0.28 -16.12 -4.48
CA GLU A 79 0.02 -16.30 -5.91
C GLU A 79 0.83 -17.56 -6.19
N TRP A 80 1.73 -17.96 -5.29
CA TRP A 80 2.46 -19.23 -5.40
C TRP A 80 1.51 -20.42 -5.30
N PHE A 81 0.56 -20.43 -4.35
CA PHE A 81 -0.46 -21.49 -4.28
C PHE A 81 -1.40 -21.52 -5.50
N ARG A 82 -1.72 -20.36 -6.07
CA ARG A 82 -2.52 -20.27 -7.32
C ARG A 82 -1.74 -20.70 -8.56
N ALA A 83 -0.43 -20.44 -8.57
CA ALA A 83 0.45 -20.96 -9.60
C ALA A 83 0.65 -22.46 -9.43
N ASN A 84 0.48 -23.01 -8.22
CA ASN A 84 0.74 -24.41 -7.85
C ASN A 84 -0.44 -25.16 -7.19
N PRO A 85 -1.64 -25.22 -7.80
CA PRO A 85 -2.72 -26.04 -7.29
C PRO A 85 -2.43 -27.53 -7.49
N ASN A 86 -2.63 -28.32 -6.44
CA ASN A 86 -2.63 -29.78 -6.48
C ASN A 86 -3.75 -30.33 -7.39
N TRP A 87 -4.91 -29.66 -7.40
CA TRP A 87 -6.09 -30.09 -8.16
C TRP A 87 -6.68 -28.93 -8.93
N VAL A 88 -7.03 -29.19 -10.20
CA VAL A 88 -7.86 -28.28 -11.00
C VAL A 88 -8.98 -29.10 -11.60
N GLY A 89 -10.20 -28.56 -11.58
CA GLY A 89 -11.35 -29.32 -12.05
C GLY A 89 -12.58 -28.49 -12.36
N THR A 90 -13.49 -29.12 -13.08
CA THR A 90 -14.83 -28.59 -13.38
C THR A 90 -15.88 -29.60 -12.91
N PHE A 91 -16.74 -29.15 -12.01
CA PHE A 91 -17.80 -29.96 -11.42
C PHE A 91 -19.18 -29.52 -11.92
N ASN A 92 -19.99 -30.48 -12.36
CA ASN A 92 -21.41 -30.27 -12.58
C ASN A 92 -22.20 -30.73 -11.38
N THR A 93 -23.04 -29.84 -10.88
CA THR A 93 -23.79 -30.06 -9.65
C THR A 93 -25.27 -29.84 -9.88
N ASN A 94 -26.11 -30.46 -9.05
CA ASN A 94 -27.55 -30.17 -9.02
C ASN A 94 -27.81 -28.79 -8.40
N LEU A 95 -29.09 -28.47 -8.19
CA LEU A 95 -29.54 -27.24 -7.53
C LEU A 95 -28.92 -26.98 -6.15
N MET A 96 -28.46 -28.01 -5.42
CA MET A 96 -27.74 -27.80 -4.15
C MET A 96 -26.38 -27.14 -4.33
N GLY A 97 -25.82 -27.20 -5.54
CA GLY A 97 -24.59 -26.48 -5.87
C GLY A 97 -24.75 -24.97 -5.94
N LEU A 98 -25.98 -24.47 -5.93
CA LEU A 98 -26.25 -23.04 -5.79
C LEU A 98 -25.74 -22.48 -4.45
N ALA A 99 -25.54 -23.30 -3.43
CA ALA A 99 -24.93 -22.88 -2.17
C ALA A 99 -23.48 -22.38 -2.31
N ALA A 100 -22.80 -22.72 -3.41
CA ALA A 100 -21.47 -22.19 -3.73
C ALA A 100 -21.52 -20.85 -4.49
N PHE A 101 -22.71 -20.35 -4.85
CA PHE A 101 -22.84 -19.11 -5.59
C PHE A 101 -22.45 -17.91 -4.72
N GLY A 102 -21.52 -17.10 -5.21
CA GLY A 102 -20.99 -15.94 -4.49
C GLY A 102 -19.89 -16.28 -3.48
N GLU A 103 -19.60 -17.56 -3.26
CA GLU A 103 -18.52 -17.99 -2.37
C GLU A 103 -17.18 -18.03 -3.11
N ARG A 104 -16.13 -17.52 -2.45
CA ARG A 104 -14.77 -17.58 -3.01
C ARG A 104 -14.10 -18.93 -2.78
N LEU A 105 -14.35 -19.53 -1.62
CA LEU A 105 -13.76 -20.80 -1.20
C LEU A 105 -14.87 -21.79 -0.89
N ILE A 106 -14.75 -23.01 -1.40
CA ILE A 106 -15.70 -24.09 -1.14
C ILE A 106 -14.99 -25.37 -0.73
N GLY A 107 -15.59 -26.10 0.22
CA GLY A 107 -15.16 -27.45 0.58
C GLY A 107 -15.75 -28.47 -0.38
N ILE A 108 -14.91 -29.26 -1.04
CA ILE A 108 -15.34 -30.35 -1.90
C ILE A 108 -14.90 -31.68 -1.29
N GLN A 109 -15.90 -32.51 -0.97
CA GLN A 109 -15.70 -33.89 -0.56
C GLN A 109 -16.18 -34.82 -1.68
N TYR A 110 -15.25 -35.54 -2.30
CA TYR A 110 -15.53 -36.51 -3.35
C TYR A 110 -14.82 -37.85 -3.06
N PRO A 111 -15.48 -38.77 -2.33
CA PRO A 111 -14.88 -39.99 -1.83
C PRO A 111 -14.29 -40.91 -2.91
N LEU A 112 -14.86 -40.90 -4.12
CA LEU A 112 -14.41 -41.77 -5.22
C LEU A 112 -12.95 -41.50 -5.64
N PHE A 113 -12.49 -40.25 -5.52
CA PHE A 113 -11.10 -39.87 -5.76
C PHE A 113 -10.35 -39.50 -4.47
N GLY A 114 -10.92 -39.79 -3.30
CA GLY A 114 -10.30 -39.46 -2.01
C GLY A 114 -10.15 -37.96 -1.76
N ILE A 115 -10.92 -37.12 -2.46
CA ILE A 115 -10.81 -35.66 -2.34
C ILE A 115 -11.59 -35.22 -1.10
N ASN A 116 -10.92 -34.52 -0.21
CA ASN A 116 -11.53 -33.80 0.91
C ASN A 116 -10.69 -32.55 1.19
N SER A 117 -10.89 -31.51 0.38
CA SER A 117 -10.06 -30.31 0.42
C SER A 117 -10.89 -29.05 0.17
N VAL A 118 -10.26 -27.90 0.44
CA VAL A 118 -10.78 -26.58 0.12
C VAL A 118 -10.29 -26.16 -1.26
N PHE A 119 -11.19 -25.54 -2.00
CA PHE A 119 -10.98 -25.09 -3.37
C PHE A 119 -11.38 -23.62 -3.52
N GLU A 120 -10.61 -22.87 -4.32
CA GLU A 120 -10.98 -21.53 -4.79
C GLU A 120 -11.86 -21.67 -6.04
N VAL A 121 -12.99 -20.96 -6.04
CA VAL A 121 -13.92 -20.91 -7.17
C VAL A 121 -13.39 -19.92 -8.21
N LEU A 122 -13.16 -20.40 -9.42
CA LEU A 122 -12.65 -19.62 -10.55
C LEU A 122 -13.77 -19.08 -11.43
N ASP A 123 -14.76 -19.93 -11.69
CA ASP A 123 -15.90 -19.59 -12.55
C ASP A 123 -17.14 -20.37 -12.10
N PHE A 124 -18.30 -19.75 -12.21
CA PHE A 124 -19.58 -20.32 -11.83
C PHE A 124 -20.62 -20.04 -12.92
N LYS A 125 -21.19 -21.10 -13.50
CA LYS A 125 -22.16 -21.00 -14.60
C LYS A 125 -23.43 -21.77 -14.27
N PHE A 126 -24.57 -21.14 -14.50
CA PHE A 126 -25.87 -21.81 -14.39
C PHE A 126 -26.09 -22.78 -15.54
N ILE A 127 -26.60 -23.97 -15.23
CA ILE A 127 -27.04 -24.97 -16.21
C ILE A 127 -28.55 -24.80 -16.38
N LEU A 128 -28.95 -24.29 -17.54
CA LEU A 128 -30.36 -24.13 -17.90
C LEU A 128 -30.79 -25.27 -18.83
N GLY A 129 -31.90 -25.91 -18.49
CA GLY A 129 -32.54 -26.95 -19.30
C GLY A 129 -33.56 -26.40 -20.28
N GLU A 130 -34.37 -27.31 -20.84
CA GLU A 130 -35.47 -26.96 -21.74
C GLU A 130 -36.45 -25.99 -21.07
N GLY A 131 -36.89 -24.97 -21.82
CA GLY A 131 -37.76 -23.91 -21.29
C GLY A 131 -37.06 -22.92 -20.35
N GLY A 132 -35.72 -22.94 -20.24
CA GLY A 132 -34.97 -22.00 -19.40
C GLY A 132 -35.01 -22.35 -17.90
N ILE A 133 -35.41 -23.57 -17.55
CA ILE A 133 -35.51 -24.03 -16.17
C ILE A 133 -34.10 -24.32 -15.64
N LEU A 134 -33.74 -23.73 -14.49
CA LEU A 134 -32.47 -24.01 -13.83
C LEU A 134 -32.40 -25.47 -13.38
N GLN A 135 -31.38 -26.19 -13.83
CA GLN A 135 -31.14 -27.60 -13.48
C GLN A 135 -29.96 -27.77 -12.52
N GLY A 136 -29.03 -26.82 -12.49
CA GLY A 136 -27.85 -26.92 -11.66
C GLY A 136 -26.80 -25.86 -11.97
N ALA A 137 -25.55 -26.14 -11.60
CA ALA A 137 -24.43 -25.26 -11.84
C ALA A 137 -23.15 -26.03 -12.22
N THR A 138 -22.39 -25.43 -13.13
CA THR A 138 -21.02 -25.80 -13.46
C THR A 138 -20.08 -24.90 -12.67
N ILE A 139 -19.16 -25.50 -11.93
CA ILE A 139 -18.20 -24.78 -11.08
C ILE A 139 -16.79 -25.18 -11.50
N GLN A 140 -15.99 -24.20 -11.91
CA GLN A 140 -14.56 -24.37 -12.14
C GLN A 140 -13.80 -24.00 -10.88
N VAL A 141 -12.87 -24.85 -10.49
CA VAL A 141 -12.17 -24.71 -9.22
C VAL A 141 -10.71 -25.10 -9.33
N GLN A 142 -9.91 -24.55 -8.42
CA GLN A 142 -8.53 -24.96 -8.15
C GLN A 142 -8.34 -25.20 -6.66
N SER A 143 -7.47 -26.12 -6.27
CA SER A 143 -7.21 -26.40 -4.85
C SER A 143 -6.54 -25.19 -4.19
N MET A 144 -7.05 -24.81 -3.03
CA MET A 144 -6.50 -23.73 -2.22
C MET A 144 -6.55 -24.18 -0.76
N THR A 145 -5.46 -24.74 -0.27
CA THR A 145 -5.39 -25.28 1.10
C THR A 145 -5.31 -24.16 2.14
N ASP A 146 -5.75 -24.47 3.36
CA ASP A 146 -5.63 -23.58 4.54
C ASP A 146 -4.21 -23.01 4.71
N THR A 147 -3.18 -23.84 4.46
CA THR A 147 -1.77 -23.45 4.51
C THR A 147 -1.41 -22.22 3.66
N ALA A 148 -2.20 -21.92 2.61
CA ALA A 148 -2.03 -20.72 1.80
C ALA A 148 -2.31 -19.43 2.58
N TYR A 149 -3.25 -19.48 3.54
CA TYR A 149 -3.68 -18.34 4.34
C TYR A 149 -3.02 -18.26 5.72
N GLN A 150 -2.39 -19.34 6.18
CA GLN A 150 -1.60 -19.31 7.41
C GLN A 150 -0.33 -18.49 7.19
N TRP A 151 -0.08 -17.48 8.03
CA TRP A 151 1.11 -16.65 7.94
C TRP A 151 2.06 -16.93 9.10
N ASP A 152 3.36 -16.97 8.80
CA ASP A 152 4.42 -16.99 9.80
C ASP A 152 5.43 -15.87 9.50
N THR A 153 5.92 -15.23 10.57
CA THR A 153 6.88 -14.12 10.49
C THR A 153 8.21 -14.51 9.85
N SER A 154 8.61 -15.79 9.93
CA SER A 154 9.80 -16.28 9.22
C SER A 154 9.70 -16.19 7.69
N GLN A 155 8.48 -16.05 7.14
CA GLN A 155 8.20 -16.01 5.70
C GLN A 155 8.28 -14.59 5.13
N GLU A 156 8.50 -13.56 5.96
CA GLU A 156 8.62 -12.17 5.52
C GLU A 156 9.80 -11.96 4.57
N GLY A 157 10.90 -12.72 4.69
CA GLY A 157 12.08 -12.50 3.87
C GLY A 157 12.78 -11.18 4.22
N THR A 158 13.57 -10.64 3.31
CA THR A 158 14.37 -9.41 3.54
C THR A 158 13.74 -8.21 2.84
N ALA A 159 13.31 -7.20 3.59
CA ALA A 159 12.80 -5.97 3.01
C ALA A 159 13.89 -5.23 2.20
N PRO A 160 13.54 -4.57 1.08
CA PRO A 160 14.48 -3.72 0.37
C PRO A 160 14.97 -2.59 1.28
N VAL A 161 16.20 -2.11 1.05
CA VAL A 161 16.74 -0.96 1.76
C VAL A 161 16.10 0.30 1.18
N SER A 162 15.53 1.13 2.04
CA SER A 162 14.94 2.42 1.66
C SER A 162 15.93 3.55 1.90
N ASP A 163 16.19 4.34 0.86
CA ASP A 163 16.95 5.58 0.96
C ASP A 163 15.98 6.68 1.44
N GLU A 164 15.88 6.88 2.75
CA GLU A 164 15.07 7.95 3.31
C GLU A 164 15.73 9.30 2.99
N THR A 165 15.08 10.13 2.16
CA THR A 165 15.45 11.55 2.06
C THR A 165 14.87 12.31 3.24
N THR A 166 15.71 12.69 4.19
CA THR A 166 15.34 13.69 5.18
C THR A 166 15.22 15.05 4.49
N SER A 167 14.00 15.53 4.23
CA SER A 167 13.79 16.94 3.91
C SER A 167 13.98 17.76 5.19
N ASP A 168 14.77 18.82 5.09
CA ASP A 168 14.84 19.83 6.14
C ASP A 168 13.58 20.69 6.02
N ASP A 169 12.56 20.34 6.79
CA ASP A 169 11.27 21.05 6.84
C ASP A 169 11.32 22.27 7.79
N ASP A 170 12.49 22.63 8.32
CA ASP A 170 12.63 23.80 9.18
C ASP A 170 12.47 25.10 8.37
N LEU A 171 11.50 25.91 8.78
CA LEU A 171 11.37 27.28 8.28
C LEU A 171 12.50 28.13 8.87
N PRO A 172 13.20 28.95 8.06
CA PRO A 172 14.23 29.84 8.59
C PRO A 172 13.59 30.83 9.57
N VAL A 173 14.06 30.81 10.82
CA VAL A 173 13.67 31.81 11.82
C VAL A 173 14.47 33.08 11.54
N PRO A 174 13.80 34.23 11.29
CA PRO A 174 14.51 35.46 11.03
C PRO A 174 15.15 36.02 12.31
N ASP A 175 16.30 36.65 12.15
CA ASP A 175 16.98 37.36 13.25
C ASP A 175 16.11 38.50 13.80
N ALA A 176 16.33 38.86 15.06
CA ALA A 176 15.67 40.01 15.67
C ALA A 176 16.06 41.30 14.90
N PRO A 177 15.10 42.22 14.66
CA PRO A 177 15.38 43.44 13.93
C PRO A 177 16.27 44.38 14.73
N ASP A 178 17.09 45.16 14.03
CA ASP A 178 17.80 46.29 14.63
C ASP A 178 16.79 47.42 14.91
N VAL A 179 16.80 47.94 16.13
CA VAL A 179 15.82 48.95 16.58
C VAL A 179 16.48 50.31 16.73
N LEU A 180 16.05 51.29 15.94
CA LEU A 180 16.46 52.69 16.06
C LEU A 180 15.28 53.56 16.53
N ILE A 181 15.47 54.29 17.62
CA ILE A 181 14.49 55.31 18.04
C ILE A 181 14.78 56.59 17.23
N ILE A 182 13.87 56.92 16.33
CA ILE A 182 14.00 58.09 15.44
C ILE A 182 13.54 59.38 16.14
N ALA A 183 13.83 60.55 15.54
CA ALA A 183 13.45 61.87 16.06
C ALA A 183 11.92 62.08 15.98
N GLY A 184 11.21 61.45 16.90
CA GLY A 184 9.75 61.41 17.00
C GLY A 184 9.34 60.32 18.01
N PRO A 185 8.05 60.19 18.36
CA PRO A 185 7.60 59.11 19.22
C PRO A 185 7.46 57.80 18.45
N ALA A 186 8.46 57.34 17.69
CA ALA A 186 8.40 56.13 16.86
C ALA A 186 9.74 55.38 16.86
N ALA A 187 9.69 54.08 16.59
CA ALA A 187 10.86 53.24 16.35
C ALA A 187 10.88 52.77 14.90
N GLU A 188 12.08 52.75 14.31
CA GLU A 188 12.36 52.14 13.03
C GLU A 188 13.00 50.77 13.29
N LEU A 189 12.39 49.72 12.73
CA LEU A 189 12.88 48.35 12.77
C LEU A 189 13.55 48.05 11.44
N SER A 190 14.81 47.64 11.45
CA SER A 190 15.54 47.23 10.23
C SER A 190 15.84 45.74 10.26
N PHE A 191 15.69 45.08 9.12
CA PHE A 191 15.92 43.65 8.95
C PHE A 191 16.35 43.38 7.51
N PRO A 192 17.20 42.36 7.26
CA PRO A 192 17.60 42.01 5.90
C PRO A 192 16.38 41.49 5.11
N PRO A 193 16.31 41.71 3.79
CA PRO A 193 15.22 41.18 2.98
C PRO A 193 15.16 39.65 3.06
N THR A 194 13.97 39.06 2.92
CA THR A 194 13.75 37.62 3.17
C THR A 194 14.59 36.71 2.26
N GLY A 195 15.05 37.21 1.11
CA GLY A 195 15.79 36.45 0.10
C GLY A 195 14.98 35.33 -0.58
N ASN A 196 13.76 35.07 -0.11
CA ASN A 196 12.85 34.02 -0.57
C ASN A 196 11.50 34.66 -0.94
N ILE A 197 11.16 34.59 -2.23
CA ILE A 197 9.93 35.19 -2.79
C ILE A 197 8.63 34.63 -2.19
N LEU A 198 8.68 33.51 -1.48
CA LEU A 198 7.53 32.87 -0.84
C LEU A 198 7.34 33.29 0.62
N LEU A 199 8.33 33.93 1.24
CA LEU A 199 8.29 34.35 2.64
C LEU A 199 8.05 35.86 2.74
N ASN A 200 7.30 36.32 3.74
CA ASN A 200 7.09 37.75 4.00
C ASN A 200 7.27 38.02 5.49
N TYR A 201 7.84 39.18 5.83
CA TYR A 201 8.00 39.56 7.22
C TYR A 201 6.68 40.01 7.84
N MET A 202 6.50 39.62 9.10
CA MET A 202 5.57 40.24 10.02
C MET A 202 6.37 40.77 11.19
N VAL A 203 6.18 42.04 11.51
CA VAL A 203 6.82 42.68 12.65
C VAL A 203 5.83 42.76 13.79
N ARG A 204 6.31 42.63 15.02
CA ARG A 204 5.49 42.79 16.21
C ARG A 204 6.18 43.67 17.21
N TRP A 205 5.40 44.33 18.06
CA TRP A 205 5.92 45.10 19.19
C TRP A 205 4.88 45.17 20.29
N LYS A 206 5.32 45.30 21.55
CA LYS A 206 4.44 45.49 22.71
C LYS A 206 5.10 46.36 23.76
N LYS A 207 4.32 46.89 24.68
CA LYS A 207 4.89 47.46 25.91
C LYS A 207 5.38 46.30 26.78
N THR A 208 6.50 46.46 27.47
CA THR A 208 7.01 45.45 28.41
C THR A 208 5.99 45.09 29.51
N ALA A 209 5.12 46.05 29.86
CA ALA A 209 4.04 45.83 30.83
C ALA A 209 2.80 45.09 30.26
N ASP A 210 2.69 44.99 28.93
CA ASP A 210 1.56 44.36 28.26
C ASP A 210 1.88 42.90 27.91
N THR A 211 0.84 42.07 27.82
CA THR A 211 0.94 40.68 27.36
C THR A 211 0.64 40.52 25.87
N GLU A 212 -0.09 41.48 25.29
CA GLU A 212 -0.52 41.42 23.90
C GLU A 212 0.48 42.08 22.96
N TRP A 213 0.83 41.36 21.89
CA TRP A 213 1.65 41.86 20.80
C TRP A 213 0.81 42.64 19.79
N ARG A 214 1.24 43.84 19.45
CA ARG A 214 0.80 44.53 18.23
C ARG A 214 1.58 43.95 17.07
N VAL A 215 0.93 43.79 15.93
CA VAL A 215 1.51 43.14 14.75
C VAL A 215 1.24 44.00 13.52
N ALA A 216 2.19 44.08 12.61
CA ALA A 216 2.02 44.65 11.27
C ALA A 216 2.62 43.73 10.21
N GLY A 217 1.96 43.67 9.05
CA GLY A 217 2.35 42.85 7.91
C GLY A 217 1.18 42.04 7.32
N PRO A 218 1.44 41.18 6.32
CA PRO A 218 2.76 40.92 5.73
C PRO A 218 3.33 42.17 5.05
N LEU A 219 4.61 42.43 5.27
CA LEU A 219 5.34 43.50 4.58
C LEU A 219 5.65 43.05 3.14
N GLU A 220 6.04 44.00 2.29
CA GLU A 220 6.53 43.68 0.94
C GLU A 220 7.79 42.79 1.04
N ASN A 221 8.00 41.90 0.07
CA ASN A 221 9.04 40.85 0.13
C ASN A 221 10.47 41.43 0.20
N ASP A 222 10.66 42.62 -0.37
CA ASP A 222 11.87 43.44 -0.40
C ASP A 222 11.88 44.54 0.67
N ALA A 223 10.95 44.51 1.63
CA ALA A 223 11.00 45.44 2.76
C ALA A 223 12.26 45.19 3.60
N GLU A 224 13.02 46.27 3.82
CA GLU A 224 14.24 46.27 4.66
C GLU A 224 14.02 46.99 6.00
N SER A 225 12.86 47.64 6.15
CA SER A 225 12.51 48.38 7.36
C SER A 225 11.00 48.49 7.58
N PHE A 226 10.64 48.80 8.83
CA PHE A 226 9.28 49.16 9.22
C PHE A 226 9.28 50.23 10.32
N GLU A 227 8.54 51.31 10.12
CA GLU A 227 8.33 52.35 11.13
C GLU A 227 7.08 52.05 11.96
N THR A 228 7.23 51.96 13.28
CA THR A 228 6.09 51.73 14.18
C THR A 228 5.19 52.96 14.28
N PRO A 229 3.87 52.78 14.50
CA PRO A 229 3.00 53.88 14.91
C PRO A 229 3.45 54.55 16.22
N THR A 230 2.99 55.78 16.45
CA THR A 230 3.31 56.59 17.64
C THR A 230 3.31 55.79 18.96
N LEU A 231 4.51 55.64 19.53
CA LEU A 231 4.83 55.06 20.82
C LEU A 231 4.62 56.08 21.95
N SER A 232 4.36 55.58 23.15
CA SER A 232 4.15 56.40 24.34
C SER A 232 5.49 56.79 24.96
N ALA A 233 5.65 58.06 25.33
CA ALA A 233 6.86 58.55 25.99
C ALA A 233 7.09 57.83 27.34
N LEU A 234 8.37 57.69 27.72
CA LEU A 234 8.81 57.07 28.99
C LEU A 234 8.27 55.64 29.22
N THR A 235 7.92 54.93 28.15
CA THR A 235 7.42 53.56 28.18
C THR A 235 8.44 52.62 27.54
N GLN A 236 8.69 51.47 28.16
CA GLN A 236 9.56 50.42 27.61
C GLN A 236 8.79 49.51 26.65
N TYR A 237 9.44 49.16 25.55
CA TYR A 237 8.87 48.33 24.49
C TYR A 237 9.75 47.12 24.20
N GLU A 238 9.12 46.03 23.82
CA GLU A 238 9.73 44.84 23.23
C GLU A 238 9.33 44.80 21.75
N PHE A 239 10.27 44.44 20.88
CA PHE A 239 10.13 44.32 19.44
C PHE A 239 10.47 42.88 19.04
#